data_AF-A0ABD3VPN4-F1
#
_entry.id   AF-A0ABD3VPN4-F1
#
_cell.length_a   1.000
_cell.length_b   1.000
_cell.length_c   1.000
_cell.angle_alpha   90.00
_cell.angle_beta   90.00
_cell.angle_gamma   90.00
#
_symmetry.space_group_name_H-M   'P 1'
#
loop_
_entity.id
_entity.type
_entity.pdbx_description
1 polymer ?
#
loop_
_entity_poly.entity_id
_entity_poly.type
_entity_poly.pdbx_seq_one_letter_code
_entity_poly.pdbx_strand_id
1 'polypeptide(L)'
;LGDIVCYGDNTKGDKAGNCGSIDILQKKPCQLSDIMCGTLQCETTAKFPLFGGSQIINLKTKSFPNGTSISCKAANIDLGPDIPDPGLVEDGSPCYDLDKDTAGVCLAQKCIDIKTFPFKYCPRGLNGVECSGKGVCDCYLNFAQFNYKILYVI
;
A
#
# COMPACT_ATOMS: atom_id res chain seq x y z
N LEU A 1 9.20 8.89 -7.69
CA LEU A 1 10.22 7.95 -8.22
C LEU A 1 10.86 7.10 -7.12
N GLY A 2 11.02 7.58 -5.88
CA GLY A 2 11.56 6.74 -4.80
C GLY A 2 10.62 5.66 -4.27
N ASP A 3 9.30 5.90 -4.26
CA ASP A 3 8.33 4.90 -3.76
C ASP A 3 8.42 3.58 -4.53
N ILE A 4 8.37 3.62 -5.87
CA ILE A 4 8.45 2.41 -6.70
C ILE A 4 9.77 1.65 -6.53
N VAL A 5 10.88 2.38 -6.34
CA VAL A 5 12.19 1.79 -6.03
C VAL A 5 12.14 1.02 -4.71
N CYS A 6 11.48 1.58 -3.70
CA CYS A 6 11.34 0.93 -2.40
C CYS A 6 10.40 -0.28 -2.47
N TYR A 7 9.23 -0.13 -3.10
CA TYR A 7 8.28 -1.22 -3.33
C TYR A 7 8.87 -2.40 -4.09
N GLY A 8 9.88 -2.18 -4.94
CA GLY A 8 10.62 -3.26 -5.60
C GLY A 8 11.20 -4.31 -4.65
N ASP A 9 11.46 -3.97 -3.38
CA ASP A 9 11.92 -4.94 -2.37
C ASP A 9 10.86 -6.02 -2.05
N ASN A 10 9.58 -5.78 -2.36
CA ASN A 10 8.51 -6.75 -2.14
C ASN A 10 8.59 -7.98 -3.06
N THR A 11 9.41 -7.91 -4.12
CA THR A 11 9.71 -9.07 -4.99
C THR A 11 10.59 -10.11 -4.31
N LYS A 12 11.27 -9.77 -3.21
CA LYS A 12 12.16 -10.72 -2.51
C LYS A 12 11.41 -11.83 -1.80
N GLY A 13 10.23 -11.54 -1.27
CA GLY A 13 9.45 -12.50 -0.49
C GLY A 13 10.15 -12.85 0.83
N ASP A 14 10.60 -11.83 1.57
CA ASP A 14 11.25 -11.98 2.86
C ASP A 14 10.61 -11.06 3.92
N LYS A 15 11.20 -11.00 5.12
CA LYS A 15 10.72 -10.13 6.20
C LYS A 15 10.81 -8.63 5.85
N ALA A 16 11.66 -8.22 4.91
CA ALA A 16 11.81 -6.84 4.50
C ALA A 16 10.83 -6.43 3.38
N GLY A 17 10.30 -7.39 2.62
CA GLY A 17 9.27 -7.13 1.61
C GLY A 17 8.64 -8.39 1.04
N ASN A 18 7.30 -8.43 1.01
CA ASN A 18 6.50 -9.57 0.54
C ASN A 18 5.06 -9.15 0.16
N CYS A 19 4.33 -10.04 -0.51
CA CYS A 19 2.88 -9.95 -0.78
C CYS A 19 2.10 -10.87 0.15
N GLY A 20 2.36 -10.73 1.46
CA GLY A 20 1.77 -11.56 2.51
C GLY A 20 2.58 -12.82 2.80
N SER A 21 1.97 -13.70 3.59
CA SER A 21 2.60 -14.94 4.06
C SER A 21 1.81 -16.15 3.56
N ILE A 22 2.51 -17.22 3.18
CA ILE A 22 1.91 -18.51 2.81
C ILE A 22 1.60 -19.30 4.09
N ASP A 23 2.51 -19.24 5.05
CA ASP A 23 2.36 -19.72 6.42
C ASP A 23 3.11 -18.76 7.38
N ILE A 24 3.29 -19.15 8.64
CA ILE A 24 3.94 -18.33 9.68
C ILE A 24 5.39 -17.96 9.32
N LEU A 25 6.11 -18.84 8.61
CA LEU A 25 7.53 -18.70 8.32
C LEU A 25 7.80 -18.27 6.88
N GLN A 26 6.94 -18.69 5.95
CA GLN A 26 7.14 -18.49 4.53
C GLN A 26 6.45 -17.22 4.04
N LYS A 27 7.26 -16.24 3.63
CA LYS A 27 6.80 -15.01 2.99
C LYS A 27 6.64 -15.21 1.49
N LYS A 28 5.60 -14.60 0.91
CA LYS A 28 5.27 -14.71 -0.51
C LYS A 28 5.93 -13.58 -1.30
N PRO A 29 6.74 -13.84 -2.33
CA PRO A 29 7.25 -12.79 -3.20
C PRO A 29 6.12 -12.18 -4.05
N CYS A 30 6.17 -10.85 -4.25
CA CYS A 30 5.26 -10.15 -5.16
C CYS A 30 5.63 -10.37 -6.63
N GLN A 31 4.61 -10.34 -7.50
CA GLN A 31 4.80 -10.06 -8.93
C GLN A 31 5.06 -8.55 -9.14
N LEU A 32 5.64 -8.17 -10.27
CA LEU A 32 5.90 -6.76 -10.59
C LEU A 32 4.62 -5.93 -10.62
N SER A 33 3.52 -6.49 -11.13
CA SER A 33 2.17 -5.89 -11.07
C SER A 33 1.69 -5.58 -9.65
N ASP A 34 2.16 -6.33 -8.64
CA ASP A 34 1.59 -6.35 -7.29
C ASP A 34 2.50 -5.67 -6.25
N ILE A 35 3.68 -5.19 -6.63
CA ILE A 35 4.67 -4.70 -5.65
C ILE A 35 4.15 -3.57 -4.77
N MET A 36 3.24 -2.73 -5.27
CA MET A 36 2.61 -1.64 -4.52
C MET A 36 1.53 -2.09 -3.53
N CYS A 37 1.14 -3.36 -3.58
CA CYS A 37 0.13 -3.96 -2.69
C CYS A 37 0.73 -4.95 -1.69
N GLY A 38 2.07 -5.05 -1.63
CA GLY A 38 2.78 -5.88 -0.66
C GLY A 38 3.02 -5.19 0.68
N THR A 39 4.18 -5.43 1.28
CA THR A 39 4.66 -4.69 2.46
C THR A 39 4.73 -3.20 2.16
N LEU A 40 4.24 -2.37 3.08
CA LEU A 40 4.29 -0.92 3.01
C LEU A 40 5.75 -0.47 3.03
N GLN A 41 6.14 0.25 1.99
CA GLN A 41 7.48 0.80 1.81
C GLN A 41 7.39 2.32 1.70
N CYS A 42 8.32 3.02 2.33
CA CYS A 42 8.38 4.47 2.27
C CYS A 42 9.81 4.95 2.02
N GLU A 43 9.97 5.96 1.18
CA GLU A 43 11.20 6.76 1.17
C GLU A 43 11.16 7.73 2.35
N THR A 44 12.12 7.65 3.26
CA THR A 44 12.21 8.59 4.38
C THR A 44 13.61 8.63 4.99
N THR A 45 13.97 9.79 5.54
CA THR A 45 15.17 9.99 6.36
C THR A 45 14.89 9.88 7.86
N ALA A 46 13.61 9.77 8.25
CA ALA A 46 13.21 9.63 9.64
C ALA A 46 13.79 8.34 10.23
N LYS A 47 14.39 8.40 11.42
CA LYS A 47 15.03 7.24 12.07
C LYS A 47 14.05 6.35 12.82
N PHE A 48 12.95 6.91 13.32
CA PHE A 48 11.93 6.22 14.11
C PHE A 48 10.53 6.59 13.61
N PRO A 49 9.51 5.74 13.80
CA PRO A 49 8.12 6.11 13.52
C PRO A 49 7.65 7.15 14.55
N LEU A 50 6.68 8.00 14.17
CA LEU A 50 6.10 9.00 15.09
C LEU A 50 5.47 8.39 16.35
N PHE A 51 4.94 7.17 16.26
CA PHE A 51 4.27 6.47 17.36
C PHE A 51 4.71 5.00 17.43
N GLY A 52 4.73 4.43 18.64
CA GLY A 52 5.08 3.02 18.86
C GLY A 52 6.58 2.75 18.72
N GLY A 53 7.41 3.33 19.61
CA GLY A 53 8.87 3.17 19.57
C GLY A 53 9.36 1.72 19.34
N SER A 54 10.46 1.61 18.59
CA SER A 54 11.22 0.38 18.31
C SER A 54 10.51 -0.78 17.60
N GLN A 55 9.34 -0.56 16.98
CA GLN A 55 8.77 -1.54 16.04
C GLN A 55 9.77 -1.74 14.90
N ILE A 56 10.01 -2.99 14.48
CA ILE A 56 11.16 -3.40 13.67
C ILE A 56 11.06 -2.83 12.24
N ILE A 57 11.49 -1.58 12.08
CA ILE A 57 11.61 -0.95 10.78
C ILE A 57 12.90 -1.42 10.13
N ASN A 58 12.79 -2.17 9.04
CA ASN A 58 13.94 -2.50 8.21
C ASN A 58 14.31 -1.25 7.40
N LEU A 59 15.36 -0.54 7.82
CA LEU A 59 15.94 0.56 7.06
C LEU A 59 16.95 0.03 6.06
N LYS A 60 16.77 0.36 4.78
CA LYS A 60 17.70 0.02 3.71
C LYS A 60 17.95 1.23 2.82
N THR A 61 19.20 1.64 2.72
CA THR A 61 19.62 2.69 1.77
C THR A 61 20.06 2.05 0.45
N LYS A 62 19.48 2.50 -0.65
CA LYS A 62 19.83 2.11 -2.02
C LYS A 62 20.62 3.25 -2.66
N SER A 63 21.86 2.99 -3.06
CA SER A 63 22.72 3.96 -3.75
C SER A 63 22.75 3.68 -5.25
N PHE A 64 22.70 4.73 -6.06
CA PHE A 64 22.65 4.64 -7.51
C PHE A 64 23.94 5.19 -8.15
N PRO A 65 24.33 4.69 -9.35
CA PRO A 65 25.56 5.13 -10.02
C PRO A 65 25.63 6.63 -10.34
N ASN A 66 24.48 7.30 -10.45
CA ASN A 66 24.37 8.75 -10.63
C ASN A 66 24.67 9.57 -9.36
N GLY A 67 25.08 8.93 -8.26
CA GLY A 67 25.38 9.57 -6.98
C GLY A 67 24.16 9.82 -6.10
N THR A 68 22.94 9.51 -6.56
CA THR A 68 21.73 9.61 -5.72
C THR A 68 21.61 8.42 -4.78
N SER A 69 21.00 8.63 -3.62
CA SER A 69 20.66 7.56 -2.69
C SER A 69 19.24 7.73 -2.18
N ILE A 70 18.54 6.61 -2.01
CA ILE A 70 17.15 6.54 -1.55
C ILE A 70 17.14 5.67 -0.30
N SER A 71 16.59 6.20 0.78
CA SER A 71 16.45 5.47 2.04
C SER A 71 15.04 4.90 2.15
N CYS A 72 14.93 3.60 1.95
CA CYS A 72 13.68 2.86 2.04
C CYS A 72 13.48 2.30 3.45
N LYS A 73 12.26 2.43 3.97
CA LYS A 73 11.84 1.81 5.22
C LYS A 73 10.63 0.93 4.99
N ALA A 74 10.71 -0.30 5.46
CA ALA A 74 9.60 -1.23 5.49
C ALA A 74 8.96 -1.24 6.88
N ALA A 75 7.63 -1.18 6.93
CA ALA A 75 6.89 -1.52 8.15
C ALA A 75 6.85 -3.04 8.26
N ASN A 76 7.56 -3.62 9.24
CA ASN A 76 7.39 -5.02 9.62
C ASN A 76 7.06 -5.03 11.11
N ILE A 77 5.80 -5.33 11.42
CA ILE A 77 5.29 -5.29 12.77
C ILE A 77 4.74 -6.68 13.09
N ASP A 78 5.57 -7.51 13.71
CA ASP A 78 5.15 -8.81 14.21
C ASP A 78 4.35 -8.60 15.51
N LEU A 79 3.02 -8.54 15.38
CA LEU A 79 2.08 -8.46 16.51
C LEU A 79 1.64 -9.85 17.00
N GLY A 80 2.28 -10.92 16.52
CA GLY A 80 1.87 -12.30 16.76
C GLY A 80 0.97 -12.88 15.66
N PRO A 81 0.74 -14.21 15.67
CA PRO A 81 0.14 -14.94 14.55
C PRO A 81 -1.35 -14.65 14.31
N ASP A 82 -2.05 -14.10 15.31
CA ASP A 82 -3.49 -13.84 15.27
C ASP A 82 -3.85 -12.48 14.68
N ILE A 83 -2.85 -11.60 14.49
CA ILE A 83 -3.04 -10.23 14.01
C ILE A 83 -2.41 -10.12 12.61
N PRO A 84 -3.19 -9.79 11.57
CA PRO A 84 -2.63 -9.47 10.26
C PRO A 84 -1.54 -8.41 10.39
N ASP A 85 -0.39 -8.63 9.76
CA ASP A 85 0.76 -7.71 9.82
C ASP A 85 0.32 -6.32 9.35
N PRO A 86 0.25 -5.31 10.25
CA PRO A 86 -0.16 -3.96 9.88
C PRO A 86 0.89 -3.26 9.01
N GLY A 87 2.01 -3.94 8.72
CA GLY A 87 3.00 -3.55 7.74
C GLY A 87 2.64 -3.88 6.29
N LEU A 88 1.50 -4.50 6.00
CA LEU A 88 1.01 -4.68 4.62
C LEU A 88 0.15 -3.50 4.16
N VAL A 89 0.16 -3.23 2.85
CA VAL A 89 -0.75 -2.26 2.25
C VAL A 89 -2.19 -2.76 2.33
N GLU A 90 -3.05 -1.91 2.87
CA GLU A 90 -4.47 -2.19 3.10
C GLU A 90 -5.28 -2.23 1.80
N ASP A 91 -6.34 -3.04 1.79
CA ASP A 91 -7.26 -3.14 0.66
C ASP A 91 -7.93 -1.78 0.37
N GLY A 92 -8.14 -1.51 -0.92
CA GLY A 92 -8.64 -0.23 -1.42
C GLY A 92 -7.56 0.83 -1.67
N SER A 93 -6.33 0.63 -1.17
CA SER A 93 -5.22 1.56 -1.43
C SER A 93 -4.94 1.68 -2.93
N PRO A 94 -4.63 2.88 -3.45
CA PRO A 94 -4.29 3.06 -4.86
C PRO A 94 -2.98 2.37 -5.20
N CYS A 95 -2.93 1.72 -6.35
CA CYS A 95 -1.73 1.06 -6.86
C CYS A 95 -1.57 1.29 -8.37
N TYR A 96 -0.42 0.85 -8.89
CA TYR A 96 -0.13 0.89 -10.31
C TYR A 96 0.42 -0.46 -10.76
N ASP A 97 -0.28 -1.11 -11.70
CA ASP A 97 0.15 -2.34 -12.34
C ASP A 97 1.21 -2.00 -13.39
N LEU A 98 2.47 -2.31 -13.07
CA LEU A 98 3.61 -2.01 -13.92
C LEU A 98 3.68 -2.85 -15.19
N ASP A 99 3.08 -4.04 -15.19
CA ASP A 99 3.10 -4.92 -16.36
C ASP A 99 2.06 -4.45 -17.38
N LYS A 100 0.95 -3.86 -16.93
CA LYS A 100 -0.13 -3.36 -17.79
C LYS A 100 -0.13 -1.86 -18.01
N ASP A 101 0.72 -1.11 -17.31
CA ASP A 101 0.78 0.35 -17.35
C ASP A 101 -0.57 0.99 -16.94
N THR A 102 -1.24 0.43 -15.92
CA THR A 102 -2.60 0.82 -15.51
C THR A 102 -2.72 1.13 -14.02
N ALA A 103 -3.49 2.17 -13.69
CA ALA A 103 -3.90 2.42 -12.31
C ALA A 103 -4.89 1.37 -11.80
N GLY A 104 -4.78 1.03 -10.52
CA GLY A 104 -5.64 0.04 -9.87
C GLY A 104 -5.83 0.32 -8.39
N VAL A 105 -6.42 -0.66 -7.71
CA VAL A 105 -6.64 -0.67 -6.27
C VAL A 105 -6.10 -2.00 -5.71
N CYS A 106 -5.51 -1.95 -4.52
CA CYS A 106 -5.07 -3.16 -3.83
C CYS A 106 -6.26 -3.96 -3.34
N LEU A 107 -6.28 -5.26 -3.66
CA LEU A 107 -7.21 -6.21 -3.09
C LEU A 107 -6.50 -7.54 -2.87
N ALA A 108 -6.49 -8.03 -1.63
CA ALA A 108 -5.81 -9.26 -1.25
C ALA A 108 -4.35 -9.31 -1.77
N GLN A 109 -3.62 -8.21 -1.55
CA GLN A 109 -2.22 -8.01 -1.93
C GLN A 109 -1.97 -8.15 -3.46
N LYS A 110 -2.98 -7.84 -4.28
CA LYS A 110 -2.86 -7.72 -5.74
C LYS A 110 -3.28 -6.35 -6.20
N CYS A 111 -2.63 -5.82 -7.24
CA CYS A 111 -3.09 -4.62 -7.89
C CYS A 111 -4.13 -4.97 -8.94
N ILE A 112 -5.38 -4.57 -8.71
CA ILE A 112 -6.49 -4.91 -9.58
C ILE A 112 -7.00 -3.64 -10.27
N ASP A 113 -7.20 -3.71 -11.59
CA ASP A 113 -7.74 -2.58 -12.37
C ASP A 113 -9.09 -2.14 -11.79
N ILE A 114 -9.18 -0.85 -11.47
CA ILE A 114 -10.37 -0.21 -10.92
C ILE A 114 -11.62 -0.45 -11.78
N LYS A 115 -11.47 -0.64 -13.09
CA LYS A 115 -12.57 -0.91 -14.01
C LYS A 115 -13.19 -2.30 -13.84
N THR A 116 -12.47 -3.23 -13.22
CA THR A 116 -12.95 -4.61 -13.02
C THR A 116 -13.90 -4.73 -11.83
N PHE A 117 -13.86 -3.77 -10.91
CA PHE A 117 -14.79 -3.73 -9.81
C PHE A 117 -16.14 -3.21 -10.30
N PRO A 118 -17.25 -3.83 -9.85
CA PRO A 118 -18.59 -3.33 -10.11
C PRO A 118 -18.87 -2.10 -9.24
N PHE A 119 -18.10 -1.03 -9.41
CA PHE A 119 -18.34 0.22 -8.71
C PHE A 119 -19.68 0.79 -9.18
N LYS A 120 -20.60 0.96 -8.24
CA LYS A 120 -21.77 1.79 -8.46
C LYS A 120 -21.31 3.23 -8.25
N TYR A 121 -21.25 4.00 -9.33
CA TYR A 121 -21.00 5.44 -9.23
C TYR A 121 -22.03 6.05 -8.29
N CYS A 122 -21.57 6.75 -7.26
CA CYS A 122 -22.49 7.41 -6.36
C CYS A 122 -23.24 8.51 -7.16
N PRO A 123 -24.57 8.58 -7.07
CA PRO A 123 -25.36 9.51 -7.87
C PRO A 123 -24.88 10.94 -7.62
N ARG A 124 -24.58 11.67 -8.71
CA ARG A 124 -24.19 13.08 -8.63
C ARG A 124 -25.44 13.93 -8.48
N GLY A 125 -25.39 14.93 -7.60
CA GLY A 125 -26.43 15.94 -7.53
C GLY A 125 -26.52 16.75 -8.83
N LEU A 126 -27.60 17.53 -9.00
CA LEU A 126 -27.85 18.36 -10.19
C LEU A 126 -26.72 19.35 -10.53
N ASN A 127 -25.86 19.66 -9.55
CA ASN A 127 -24.72 20.56 -9.70
C ASN A 127 -23.41 19.82 -10.02
N GLY A 128 -23.46 18.52 -10.33
CA GLY A 128 -22.29 17.68 -10.60
C GLY A 128 -21.46 17.32 -9.36
N VAL A 129 -21.87 17.77 -8.17
CA VAL A 129 -21.20 17.47 -6.90
C VAL A 129 -21.53 16.04 -6.47
N GLU A 130 -20.49 15.26 -6.24
CA GLU A 130 -20.55 13.93 -5.66
C GLU A 130 -20.79 14.03 -4.14
N CYS A 131 -21.66 13.18 -3.58
CA CYS A 131 -22.19 13.29 -2.23
C CYS A 131 -21.11 13.57 -1.15
N SER A 132 -21.36 14.60 -0.33
CA SER A 132 -20.37 15.32 0.49
C SER A 132 -20.38 14.98 2.00
N GLY A 133 -20.79 13.77 2.36
CA GLY A 133 -20.55 13.24 3.70
C GLY A 133 -21.48 13.69 4.84
N LYS A 134 -22.70 14.18 4.57
CA LYS A 134 -23.73 14.45 5.61
C LYS A 134 -25.21 14.09 5.27
N GLY A 135 -25.43 13.12 4.38
CA GLY A 135 -26.68 12.33 4.31
C GLY A 135 -27.61 12.63 3.13
N VAL A 136 -27.85 11.74 2.16
CA VAL A 136 -27.59 10.29 2.03
C VAL A 136 -27.35 9.98 0.55
N CYS A 137 -26.24 9.30 0.25
CA CYS A 137 -26.02 8.48 -0.94
C CYS A 137 -25.49 7.13 -0.44
N ASP A 138 -26.31 6.08 -0.53
CA ASP A 138 -26.00 4.74 0.01
C ASP A 138 -25.34 3.90 -1.10
N CYS A 139 -24.01 3.88 -1.10
CA CYS A 139 -23.22 3.02 -1.97
C CYS A 139 -22.87 1.76 -1.16
N TYR A 140 -23.74 0.74 -1.19
CA TYR A 140 -23.44 -0.58 -0.62
C TYR A 140 -22.29 -1.22 -1.40
N LEU A 141 -21.07 -0.98 -0.94
CA LEU A 141 -19.88 -1.83 -1.00
C LEU A 141 -18.85 -1.14 -0.10
N ASN A 142 -18.34 -1.86 0.90
CA ASN A 142 -17.51 -1.38 2.01
C ASN A 142 -16.11 -0.87 1.61
N PHE A 143 -16.00 0.08 0.66
CA PHE A 143 -14.76 0.80 0.40
C PHE A 143 -15.00 2.28 0.60
N ALA A 144 -14.38 2.82 1.66
CA ALA A 144 -14.48 4.22 2.03
C ALA A 144 -14.10 5.11 0.85
N GLN A 145 -14.86 6.20 0.68
CA GLN A 145 -14.51 7.33 -0.15
C GLN A 145 -13.10 7.78 0.27
N PHE A 146 -12.07 7.42 -0.51
CA PHE A 146 -10.68 7.83 -0.26
C PHE A 146 -10.57 9.34 -0.52
N ASN A 147 -11.06 10.12 0.44
CA ASN A 147 -10.70 11.51 0.59
C ASN A 147 -9.19 11.52 0.79
N TYR A 148 -8.52 12.04 -0.22
CA TYR A 148 -7.12 12.39 -0.47
C TYR A 148 -6.45 13.24 0.62
N LYS A 149 -6.72 12.95 1.89
CA LYS A 149 -5.80 13.18 2.98
C LYS A 149 -5.25 11.82 3.36
N ILE A 150 -4.19 11.43 2.67
CA ILE A 150 -3.21 10.52 3.28
C ILE A 150 -2.85 11.22 4.59
N LEU A 151 -3.44 10.73 5.68
CA LEU A 151 -2.92 11.02 7.00
C LEU A 151 -1.53 10.42 6.93
N TYR A 152 -0.53 11.28 6.75
CA TYR A 152 0.87 10.90 6.87
C TYR A 152 1.01 10.30 8.27
N VAL A 153 0.94 8.97 8.33
CA VAL A 153 1.48 8.21 9.44
C VAL A 153 2.90 7.86 9.02
N ILE A 154 3.72 8.91 8.88
CA ILE A 154 5.18 8.83 8.89
C ILE A 154 5.67 9.92 9.80
#